data_AF-A0A534NH56-F1
#
_entry.id   AF-A0A534NH56-F1
#
_cell.length_a   1.000
_cell.length_b   1.000
_cell.length_c   1.000
_cell.angle_alpha   90.00
_cell.angle_beta   90.00
_cell.angle_gamma   90.00
#
_symmetry.space_group_name_H-M   'P 1'
#
loop_
_entity.id
_entity.type
_entity.pdbx_description
1 polymer ?
#
loop_
_entity_poly.entity_id
_entity_poly.type
_entity_poly.pdbx_seq_one_letter_code
_entity_poly.pdbx_strand_id
1 'polypeptide(L)'
;MQRKQTLLPLLAAFLLSSCATLGILSDAQYEFDQGLALFNRGSYEEAIPRFQRATEIEPNFGRAYLYLGRSYVSLKRWRQSLTPLRTAYRLSPEDTKREALDFLIDALFAVALDDSKTGNFGSSIGHFREILELQPTSGRGRSEMVKALIAHGGNSLSRGDVSQAVSAYTEAVKLSPNSFDAVFGLAQAFFRNGEFYRALQTAQDAMRLDPANREAESLLRDLQKR
;
A
#
# COMPACT_ATOMS: atom_id res chain seq x y z
N MET A 1 -17.50 64.30 43.91
CA MET A 1 -18.96 64.46 43.69
C MET A 1 -19.25 64.22 42.21
N GLN A 2 -19.67 62.99 41.88
CA GLN A 2 -21.00 62.64 41.34
C GLN A 2 -21.27 63.17 39.92
N ARG A 3 -21.07 62.30 38.91
CA ARG A 3 -22.10 61.49 38.21
C ARG A 3 -23.05 62.33 37.35
N LYS A 4 -22.86 62.28 36.04
CA LYS A 4 -23.96 62.24 35.06
C LYS A 4 -23.72 61.08 34.10
N GLN A 5 -24.49 60.01 34.31
CA GLN A 5 -24.78 58.98 33.33
C GLN A 5 -25.64 59.60 32.23
N THR A 6 -25.35 59.34 30.96
CA THR A 6 -26.38 59.28 29.91
C THR A 6 -25.94 58.33 28.79
N LEU A 7 -26.69 57.22 28.70
CA LEU A 7 -27.22 56.59 27.48
C LEU A 7 -26.25 56.14 26.38
N LEU A 8 -26.08 54.81 26.37
CA LEU A 8 -25.80 53.95 25.22
C LEU A 8 -26.65 54.31 23.99
N PRO A 9 -26.12 54.08 22.77
CA PRO A 9 -26.88 53.28 21.82
C PRO A 9 -26.11 52.01 21.42
N LEU A 10 -26.85 50.90 21.52
CA LEU A 10 -26.59 49.63 20.86
C LEU A 10 -26.62 49.78 19.33
N LEU A 11 -26.05 48.79 18.65
CA LEU A 11 -26.33 48.36 17.27
C LEU A 11 -25.78 49.23 16.13
N ALA A 12 -24.66 48.79 15.54
CA ALA A 12 -24.59 48.34 14.14
C ALA A 12 -23.13 48.27 13.65
N ALA A 13 -22.42 47.21 14.01
CA ALA A 13 -21.21 46.80 13.29
C ALA A 13 -21.07 45.27 13.31
N PHE A 14 -22.20 44.58 13.08
CA PHE A 14 -22.28 43.13 12.94
C PHE A 14 -23.03 42.78 11.65
N LEU A 15 -22.67 43.41 10.52
CA LEU A 15 -23.18 43.07 9.18
C LEU A 15 -22.10 43.30 8.12
N LEU A 16 -20.97 42.60 8.24
CA LEU A 16 -20.16 42.20 7.08
C LEU A 16 -19.92 40.68 7.08
N SER A 17 -20.89 39.94 7.62
CA SER A 17 -21.14 38.57 7.22
C SER A 17 -22.15 38.60 6.07
N SER A 18 -21.90 37.82 5.03
CA SER A 18 -22.91 37.39 4.03
C SER A 18 -23.09 38.21 2.74
N CYS A 19 -22.01 38.64 2.05
CA CYS A 19 -22.17 39.03 0.64
C CYS A 19 -21.02 38.72 -0.34
N ALA A 20 -20.04 37.87 0.01
CA ALA A 20 -18.99 37.47 -0.94
C ALA A 20 -18.78 35.95 -1.06
N THR A 21 -19.71 35.14 -0.54
CA THR A 21 -19.68 33.67 -0.65
C THR A 21 -20.65 33.15 -1.71
N LEU A 22 -20.92 33.94 -2.75
CA LEU A 22 -21.65 33.50 -3.93
C LEU A 22 -20.92 34.03 -5.17
N GLY A 23 -20.20 33.16 -5.88
CA GLY A 23 -19.92 33.39 -7.31
C GLY A 23 -18.47 33.34 -7.79
N ILE A 24 -17.46 33.00 -6.97
CA ILE A 24 -16.10 32.75 -7.46
C ILE A 24 -15.70 31.37 -6.95
N LEU A 25 -15.71 30.37 -7.84
CA LEU A 25 -15.05 29.08 -7.58
C LEU A 25 -13.62 29.42 -7.10
N SER A 26 -13.14 28.83 -6.00
CA SER A 26 -11.71 28.97 -5.68
C SER A 26 -10.91 28.55 -6.91
N ASP A 27 -9.77 29.18 -7.17
CA ASP A 27 -8.95 28.84 -8.35
C ASP A 27 -8.65 27.33 -8.41
N ALA A 28 -8.58 26.67 -7.24
CA ALA A 28 -8.47 25.21 -7.11
C ALA A 28 -9.72 24.46 -7.61
N GLN A 29 -10.92 24.90 -7.21
CA GLN A 29 -12.18 24.31 -7.66
C GLN A 29 -12.38 24.49 -9.16
N TYR A 30 -12.01 25.65 -9.72
CA TYR A 30 -12.05 25.87 -11.17
C TYR A 30 -11.15 24.90 -11.93
N GLU A 31 -9.88 24.75 -11.51
CA GLU A 31 -8.96 23.79 -12.12
C GLU A 31 -9.46 22.34 -11.95
N PHE A 32 -10.04 22.01 -10.79
CA PHE A 32 -10.65 20.71 -10.56
C PHE A 32 -11.83 20.44 -11.51
N ASP A 33 -12.73 21.40 -11.72
CA ASP A 33 -13.89 21.24 -12.60
C ASP A 33 -13.48 21.09 -14.07
N GLN A 34 -12.43 21.80 -14.51
CA GLN A 34 -11.82 21.61 -15.83
C GLN A 34 -11.21 20.20 -15.97
N GLY A 35 -10.45 19.77 -14.97
CA GLY A 35 -9.89 18.41 -14.91
C GLY A 35 -10.99 17.34 -14.94
N LEU A 36 -12.08 17.55 -14.21
CA LEU A 36 -13.21 16.63 -14.16
C LEU A 36 -13.93 16.54 -15.50
N ALA A 37 -14.09 17.66 -16.21
CA ALA A 37 -14.65 17.67 -17.55
C ALA A 37 -13.80 16.87 -18.55
N LEU A 38 -12.47 17.00 -18.48
CA LEU A 38 -11.52 16.21 -19.28
C LEU A 38 -11.54 14.72 -18.90
N PHE A 39 -11.56 14.42 -17.60
CA PHE A 39 -11.63 13.06 -17.07
C PHE A 39 -12.89 12.33 -17.56
N ASN A 40 -14.05 12.98 -17.50
CA ASN A 40 -15.32 12.42 -17.95
C ASN A 40 -15.38 12.17 -19.46
N ARG A 41 -14.50 12.81 -20.24
CA ARG A 41 -14.31 12.54 -21.68
C ARG A 41 -13.26 11.46 -21.97
N GLY A 42 -12.59 10.94 -20.94
CA GLY A 42 -11.50 9.98 -21.08
C GLY A 42 -10.14 10.62 -21.43
N SER A 43 -10.05 11.95 -21.47
CA SER A 43 -8.80 12.69 -21.72
C SER A 43 -7.94 12.74 -20.46
N TYR A 44 -7.48 11.59 -19.97
CA TYR A 44 -6.77 11.50 -18.69
C TYR A 44 -5.41 12.21 -18.70
N GLU A 45 -4.63 12.14 -19.80
CA GLU A 45 -3.39 12.90 -19.93
C GLU A 45 -3.60 14.41 -19.77
N GLU A 46 -4.67 14.95 -20.34
CA GLU A 46 -4.99 16.39 -20.28
C GLU A 46 -5.59 16.77 -18.92
N ALA A 47 -6.27 15.85 -18.24
CA ALA A 47 -6.86 16.07 -16.93
C ALA A 47 -5.80 16.16 -15.82
N ILE A 48 -4.70 15.42 -15.93
CA ILE A 48 -3.61 15.40 -14.94
C ILE A 48 -3.09 16.79 -14.56
N PRO A 49 -2.65 17.67 -15.50
CA PRO A 49 -2.14 18.99 -15.14
C PRO A 49 -3.18 19.87 -14.45
N ARG A 50 -4.47 19.69 -14.76
CA ARG A 50 -5.57 20.40 -14.10
C ARG A 50 -5.72 19.98 -12.64
N PHE A 51 -5.74 18.68 -12.38
CA PHE A 51 -5.78 18.18 -11.00
C PHE A 51 -4.51 18.51 -10.22
N GLN A 52 -3.33 18.46 -10.84
CA GLN A 52 -2.08 18.91 -10.21
C GLN A 52 -2.18 20.37 -9.79
N ARG A 53 -2.65 21.25 -10.69
CA ARG A 53 -2.81 22.66 -10.37
C ARG A 53 -3.81 22.88 -9.23
N ALA A 54 -4.92 22.16 -9.21
CA ALA A 54 -5.86 22.19 -8.10
C ALA A 54 -5.21 21.81 -6.77
N THR A 55 -4.35 20.77 -6.75
CA THR A 55 -3.62 20.35 -5.54
C THR A 55 -2.50 21.29 -5.12
N GLU A 56 -1.94 22.07 -6.04
CA GLU A 56 -0.95 23.10 -5.72
C GLU A 56 -1.60 24.33 -5.07
N ILE A 57 -2.79 24.71 -5.55
CA ILE A 57 -3.54 25.85 -5.02
C ILE A 57 -4.15 25.49 -3.66
N GLU A 58 -4.71 24.29 -3.53
CA GLU A 58 -5.35 23.80 -2.30
C GLU A 58 -4.76 22.43 -1.90
N PRO A 59 -3.71 22.39 -1.06
CA PRO A 59 -3.02 21.16 -0.65
C PRO A 59 -3.86 20.18 0.20
N ASN A 60 -5.01 20.61 0.71
CA ASN A 60 -5.97 19.78 1.44
C ASN A 60 -7.14 19.29 0.55
N PHE A 61 -7.10 19.54 -0.77
CA PHE A 61 -8.19 19.19 -1.67
C PHE A 61 -8.21 17.69 -2.03
N GLY A 62 -8.70 16.87 -1.11
CA GLY A 62 -8.70 15.40 -1.21
C GLY A 62 -9.33 14.84 -2.50
N ARG A 63 -10.39 15.47 -3.03
CA ARG A 63 -11.00 15.07 -4.31
C ARG A 63 -10.08 15.31 -5.50
N ALA A 64 -9.32 16.39 -5.53
CA ALA A 64 -8.36 16.63 -6.62
C ALA A 64 -7.26 15.56 -6.63
N TYR A 65 -6.76 15.17 -5.45
CA TYR A 65 -5.82 14.05 -5.33
C TYR A 65 -6.41 12.71 -5.77
N LEU A 66 -7.68 12.44 -5.43
CA LEU A 66 -8.38 11.23 -5.87
C LEU A 66 -8.44 11.16 -7.39
N TYR A 67 -8.91 12.23 -8.05
CA TYR A 67 -9.04 12.24 -9.51
C TYR A 67 -7.69 12.30 -10.23
N LEU A 68 -6.65 12.90 -9.63
CA LEU A 68 -5.27 12.80 -10.12
C LEU A 68 -4.80 11.33 -10.09
N GLY A 69 -5.01 10.64 -8.97
CA GLY A 69 -4.71 9.22 -8.81
C GLY A 69 -5.46 8.34 -9.80
N ARG A 70 -6.77 8.55 -9.94
CA ARG A 70 -7.63 7.83 -10.90
C ARG A 70 -7.22 8.08 -12.35
N SER A 71 -6.77 9.29 -12.69
CA SER A 71 -6.25 9.59 -14.03
C SER A 71 -4.99 8.77 -14.32
N TYR A 72 -4.05 8.69 -13.37
CA TYR A 72 -2.87 7.82 -13.51
C TYR A 72 -3.24 6.33 -13.61
N VAL A 73 -4.20 5.85 -12.80
CA VAL A 73 -4.72 4.47 -12.88
C VAL A 73 -5.32 4.17 -14.27
N SER A 74 -6.12 5.08 -14.80
CA SER A 74 -6.76 4.93 -16.12
C SER A 74 -5.74 4.82 -17.25
N LEU A 75 -4.55 5.41 -17.05
CA LEU A 75 -3.40 5.33 -17.95
C LEU A 75 -2.45 4.17 -17.64
N LYS A 76 -2.81 3.29 -16.70
CA LYS A 76 -1.96 2.20 -16.19
C LYS A 76 -0.62 2.67 -15.64
N ARG A 77 -0.53 3.94 -15.23
CA ARG A 77 0.64 4.55 -14.60
C ARG A 77 0.60 4.30 -13.08
N TRP A 78 0.54 3.03 -12.70
CA TRP A 78 0.27 2.57 -11.32
C TRP A 78 1.22 3.15 -10.27
N ARG A 79 2.53 3.23 -10.57
CA ARG A 79 3.51 3.83 -9.64
C ARG A 79 3.22 5.31 -9.37
N GLN A 80 2.82 6.06 -10.40
CA GLN A 80 2.53 7.49 -10.29
C GLN A 80 1.21 7.77 -9.55
N SER A 81 0.27 6.81 -9.55
CA SER A 81 -1.01 6.97 -8.84
C SER A 81 -0.88 6.81 -7.32
N LEU A 82 0.15 6.12 -6.81
CA LEU A 82 0.27 5.81 -5.38
C LEU A 82 0.29 7.06 -4.49
N THR A 83 1.12 8.06 -4.81
CA THR A 83 1.25 9.27 -3.97
C THR A 83 -0.04 10.10 -3.91
N PRO A 84 -0.69 10.43 -5.04
CA PRO A 84 -2.00 11.07 -5.02
C PRO A 84 -3.06 10.26 -4.26
N LEU A 85 -3.14 8.94 -4.48
CA LEU A 85 -4.16 8.09 -3.84
C LEU A 85 -3.96 7.99 -2.32
N ARG A 86 -2.72 7.84 -1.84
CA ARG A 86 -2.40 7.89 -0.39
C ARG A 86 -2.78 9.24 0.21
N THR A 87 -2.52 10.32 -0.52
CA THR A 87 -2.87 11.66 -0.07
C THR A 87 -4.38 11.86 -0.02
N ALA A 88 -5.12 11.38 -1.03
CA ALA A 88 -6.58 11.40 -1.05
C ALA A 88 -7.18 10.60 0.12
N TYR A 89 -6.66 9.39 0.38
CA TYR A 89 -7.09 8.55 1.51
C TYR A 89 -6.89 9.27 2.86
N ARG A 90 -5.77 9.97 3.04
CA ARG A 90 -5.47 10.71 4.28
C ARG A 90 -6.34 11.95 4.49
N LEU A 91 -6.62 12.70 3.42
CA LEU A 91 -7.23 14.04 3.51
C LEU A 91 -8.76 14.03 3.43
N SER A 92 -9.35 13.01 2.82
CA SER A 92 -10.75 13.10 2.40
C SER A 92 -11.75 12.63 3.47
N PRO A 93 -13.00 13.14 3.44
CA PRO A 93 -14.13 12.58 4.18
C PRO A 93 -14.37 11.10 3.85
N GLU A 94 -15.09 10.37 4.71
CA GLU A 94 -15.21 8.90 4.65
C GLU A 94 -15.63 8.32 3.29
N ASP A 95 -16.58 8.94 2.58
CA ASP A 95 -17.04 8.41 1.28
C ASP A 95 -15.92 8.47 0.22
N THR A 96 -15.29 9.64 0.09
CA THR A 96 -14.14 9.84 -0.81
C THR A 96 -12.93 9.02 -0.36
N LYS A 97 -12.74 8.83 0.95
CA LYS A 97 -11.67 7.99 1.50
C LYS A 97 -11.85 6.53 1.09
N ARG A 98 -13.08 6.00 1.15
CA ARG A 98 -13.39 4.64 0.68
C ARG A 98 -13.10 4.49 -0.80
N GLU A 99 -13.53 5.45 -1.62
CA GLU A 99 -13.22 5.43 -3.05
C GLU A 99 -11.71 5.48 -3.31
N ALA A 100 -10.97 6.35 -2.61
CA ALA A 100 -9.51 6.42 -2.71
C ALA A 100 -8.83 5.11 -2.28
N LEU A 101 -9.37 4.45 -1.26
CA LEU A 101 -8.86 3.17 -0.76
C LEU A 101 -8.95 2.07 -1.83
N ASP A 102 -10.08 1.96 -2.53
CA ASP A 102 -10.27 0.96 -3.58
C ASP A 102 -9.22 1.12 -4.70
N PHE A 103 -9.07 2.35 -5.21
CA PHE A 103 -8.06 2.64 -6.23
C PHE A 103 -6.61 2.47 -5.72
N LEU A 104 -6.36 2.80 -4.44
CA LEU A 104 -5.04 2.63 -3.83
C LEU A 104 -4.67 1.15 -3.75
N ILE A 105 -5.58 0.29 -3.29
CA ILE A 105 -5.35 -1.16 -3.19
C ILE A 105 -5.06 -1.75 -4.57
N ASP A 106 -5.82 -1.37 -5.60
CA ASP A 106 -5.58 -1.82 -6.97
C ASP A 106 -4.21 -1.40 -7.50
N ALA A 107 -3.82 -0.14 -7.27
CA ALA A 107 -2.50 0.36 -7.65
C ALA A 107 -1.37 -0.34 -6.89
N LEU A 108 -1.54 -0.58 -5.59
CA LEU A 108 -0.58 -1.32 -4.77
C LEU A 108 -0.41 -2.75 -5.27
N PHE A 109 -1.50 -3.46 -5.60
CA PHE A 109 -1.42 -4.79 -6.20
C PHE A 109 -0.66 -4.75 -7.53
N ALA A 110 -0.97 -3.79 -8.41
CA ALA A 110 -0.35 -3.70 -9.72
C ALA A 110 1.17 -3.48 -9.62
N VAL A 111 1.61 -2.54 -8.77
CA VAL A 111 3.03 -2.27 -8.54
C VAL A 111 3.72 -3.43 -7.83
N ALA A 112 3.10 -3.99 -6.79
CA ALA A 112 3.69 -5.11 -6.05
C ALA A 112 3.92 -6.33 -6.93
N LEU A 113 2.97 -6.66 -7.81
CA LEU A 113 3.09 -7.78 -8.73
C LEU A 113 4.15 -7.52 -9.81
N ASP A 114 4.27 -6.30 -10.32
CA ASP A 114 5.35 -5.90 -11.25
C ASP A 114 6.73 -6.00 -10.58
N ASP A 115 6.84 -5.52 -9.34
CA ASP A 115 8.06 -5.59 -8.54
C ASP A 115 8.46 -7.04 -8.24
N SER A 116 7.50 -7.91 -7.93
CA SER A 116 7.76 -9.36 -7.76
C SER A 116 8.33 -9.99 -9.03
N LYS A 117 7.77 -9.66 -10.20
CA LYS A 117 8.23 -10.19 -11.50
C LYS A 117 9.62 -9.70 -11.88
N THR A 118 9.96 -8.47 -11.50
CA THR A 118 11.25 -7.84 -11.82
C THR A 118 12.32 -8.13 -10.76
N GLY A 119 12.00 -8.89 -9.71
CA GLY A 119 12.93 -9.24 -8.63
C GLY A 119 13.12 -8.13 -7.59
N ASN A 120 12.32 -7.06 -7.64
CA ASN A 120 12.28 -5.99 -6.65
C ASN A 120 11.48 -6.43 -5.40
N PHE A 121 11.85 -7.57 -4.81
CA PHE A 121 11.07 -8.23 -3.77
C PHE A 121 10.82 -7.35 -2.54
N GLY A 122 11.78 -6.53 -2.12
CA GLY A 122 11.60 -5.62 -0.97
C GLY A 122 10.47 -4.61 -1.19
N SER A 123 10.40 -4.00 -2.38
CA SER A 123 9.31 -3.10 -2.78
C SER A 123 7.99 -3.85 -2.85
N SER A 124 7.98 -5.03 -3.48
CA SER A 124 6.81 -5.89 -3.59
C SER A 124 6.20 -6.25 -2.23
N ILE A 125 7.02 -6.77 -1.32
CA ILE A 125 6.62 -7.14 0.05
C ILE A 125 6.12 -5.92 0.81
N GLY A 126 6.77 -4.76 0.65
CA GLY A 126 6.34 -3.50 1.25
C GLY A 126 4.92 -3.10 0.85
N HIS A 127 4.60 -3.16 -0.44
CA HIS A 127 3.26 -2.86 -0.94
C HIS A 127 2.20 -3.88 -0.50
N PHE A 128 2.52 -5.18 -0.47
CA PHE A 128 1.57 -6.16 0.08
C PHE A 128 1.34 -5.98 1.57
N ARG A 129 2.36 -5.58 2.33
CA ARG A 129 2.22 -5.25 3.75
C ARG A 129 1.27 -4.06 3.95
N GLU A 130 1.45 -3.00 3.15
CA GLU A 130 0.54 -1.85 3.15
C GLU A 130 -0.91 -2.27 2.83
N ILE A 131 -1.13 -3.17 1.87
CA ILE A 131 -2.46 -3.73 1.59
C ILE A 131 -3.05 -4.43 2.83
N LEU A 132 -2.24 -5.19 3.58
CA LEU A 132 -2.71 -5.88 4.79
C LEU A 132 -2.94 -4.94 5.97
N GLU A 133 -2.24 -3.80 6.04
CA GLU A 133 -2.50 -2.75 7.02
C GLU A 133 -3.83 -2.04 6.71
N LEU A 134 -4.09 -1.76 5.44
CA LEU A 134 -5.32 -1.12 4.96
C LEU A 134 -6.53 -2.05 4.98
N GLN A 135 -6.32 -3.32 4.66
CA GLN A 135 -7.35 -4.36 4.59
C GLN A 135 -6.83 -5.68 5.20
N PRO A 136 -6.85 -5.82 6.54
CA PRO A 136 -6.32 -7.01 7.23
C PRO A 136 -6.98 -8.33 6.84
N THR A 137 -8.20 -8.27 6.31
CA THR A 137 -8.97 -9.43 5.83
C THR A 137 -8.67 -9.80 4.37
N SER A 138 -7.75 -9.09 3.70
CA SER A 138 -7.39 -9.35 2.30
C SER A 138 -6.67 -10.69 2.13
N GLY A 139 -7.44 -11.74 1.82
CA GLY A 139 -6.91 -13.08 1.54
C GLY A 139 -5.95 -13.07 0.36
N ARG A 140 -6.30 -12.33 -0.71
CA ARG A 140 -5.43 -12.13 -1.88
C ARG A 140 -4.12 -11.45 -1.50
N GLY A 141 -4.16 -10.37 -0.72
CA GLY A 141 -2.96 -9.65 -0.27
C GLY A 141 -2.03 -10.55 0.52
N ARG A 142 -2.58 -11.36 1.43
CA ARG A 142 -1.81 -12.33 2.22
C ARG A 142 -1.18 -13.41 1.35
N SER A 143 -1.94 -14.01 0.45
CA SER A 143 -1.43 -15.06 -0.45
C SER A 143 -0.34 -14.55 -1.38
N GLU A 144 -0.48 -13.34 -1.95
CA GLU A 144 0.55 -12.77 -2.81
C GLU A 144 1.79 -12.33 -2.02
N MET A 145 1.65 -11.83 -0.79
CA MET A 145 2.78 -11.54 0.10
C MET A 145 3.59 -12.80 0.40
N VAL A 146 2.94 -13.92 0.69
CA VAL A 146 3.60 -15.21 0.94
C VAL A 146 4.41 -15.65 -0.27
N LYS A 147 3.84 -15.54 -1.48
CA LYS A 147 4.57 -15.86 -2.73
C LYS A 147 5.79 -14.96 -2.93
N ALA A 148 5.64 -13.65 -2.70
CA ALA A 148 6.73 -12.69 -2.81
C ALA A 148 7.85 -12.99 -1.79
N LEU A 149 7.51 -13.36 -0.56
CA LEU A 149 8.47 -13.75 0.49
C LEU A 149 9.21 -15.05 0.16
N ILE A 150 8.51 -16.06 -0.38
CA ILE A 150 9.13 -17.32 -0.83
C ILE A 150 10.11 -17.03 -1.98
N ALA A 151 9.69 -16.25 -2.98
CA ALA A 151 10.54 -15.87 -4.10
C ALA A 151 11.77 -15.06 -3.65
N HIS A 152 11.58 -14.13 -2.70
CA HIS A 152 12.67 -13.39 -2.09
C HIS A 152 13.64 -14.32 -1.37
N GLY A 153 13.15 -15.23 -0.54
CA GLY A 153 13.97 -16.18 0.20
C GLY A 153 14.78 -17.10 -0.71
N GLY A 154 14.17 -17.61 -1.79
CA GLY A 154 14.86 -18.42 -2.80
C GLY A 154 15.95 -17.62 -3.53
N ASN A 155 15.65 -16.38 -3.90
CA ASN A 155 16.64 -15.50 -4.53
C ASN A 155 17.81 -15.18 -3.59
N SER A 156 17.54 -14.84 -2.33
CA SER A 156 18.56 -14.59 -1.32
C SER A 156 19.45 -15.82 -1.08
N LEU A 157 18.87 -17.04 -0.99
CA LEU A 157 19.68 -18.27 -0.92
C LEU A 157 20.58 -18.45 -2.13
N SER A 158 20.07 -18.20 -3.35
CA SER A 158 20.86 -18.35 -4.57
C SER A 158 22.06 -17.39 -4.64
N ARG A 159 21.97 -16.24 -3.95
CA ARG A 159 23.05 -15.25 -3.83
C ARG A 159 23.99 -15.49 -2.65
N GLY A 160 23.65 -16.45 -1.76
CA GLY A 160 24.38 -16.69 -0.52
C GLY A 160 23.98 -15.76 0.64
N ASP A 161 22.96 -14.94 0.46
CA ASP A 161 22.41 -14.04 1.50
C ASP A 161 21.51 -14.83 2.48
N VAL A 162 22.12 -15.78 3.19
CA VAL A 162 21.39 -16.76 4.03
C VAL A 162 20.55 -16.10 5.11
N SER A 163 21.03 -15.00 5.72
CA SER A 163 20.29 -14.27 6.76
C SER A 163 18.98 -13.66 6.23
N GLN A 164 19.01 -13.10 5.02
CA GLN A 164 17.81 -12.57 4.36
C GLN A 164 16.83 -13.69 4.01
N ALA A 165 17.35 -14.82 3.53
CA ALA A 165 16.52 -15.98 3.24
C ALA A 165 15.79 -16.50 4.49
N VAL A 166 16.51 -16.68 5.61
CA VAL A 166 15.91 -17.09 6.88
C VAL A 166 14.81 -16.11 7.30
N SER A 167 15.07 -14.80 7.19
CA SER A 167 14.09 -13.77 7.52
C SER A 167 12.82 -13.86 6.66
N ALA A 168 12.99 -13.91 5.33
CA ALA A 168 11.88 -13.95 4.38
C ALA A 168 11.02 -15.20 4.54
N TYR A 169 11.64 -16.38 4.64
CA TYR A 169 10.90 -17.63 4.86
C TYR A 169 10.25 -17.68 6.24
N THR A 170 10.87 -17.13 7.28
CA THR A 170 10.25 -17.04 8.61
C THR A 170 8.97 -16.22 8.56
N GLU A 171 8.98 -15.07 7.88
CA GLU A 171 7.77 -14.26 7.70
C GLU A 171 6.72 -14.99 6.85
N ALA A 172 7.12 -15.71 5.80
CA ALA A 172 6.21 -16.51 4.99
C ALA A 172 5.50 -17.60 5.80
N VAL A 173 6.25 -18.34 6.64
CA VAL A 173 5.69 -19.37 7.54
C VAL A 173 4.75 -18.76 8.58
N LYS A 174 5.05 -17.58 9.13
CA LYS A 174 4.13 -16.87 10.05
C LYS A 174 2.79 -16.54 9.39
N LEU A 175 2.82 -16.13 8.11
CA LEU A 175 1.61 -15.78 7.35
C LEU A 175 0.85 -17.01 6.84
N SER A 176 1.56 -18.09 6.54
CA SER A 176 0.99 -19.35 6.07
C SER A 176 1.75 -20.55 6.64
N PRO A 177 1.41 -20.99 7.87
CA PRO A 177 2.09 -22.11 8.52
C PRO A 177 1.97 -23.45 7.78
N ASN A 178 0.97 -23.58 6.91
CA ASN A 178 0.69 -24.78 6.12
C ASN A 178 1.26 -24.70 4.70
N SER A 179 2.07 -23.69 4.38
CA SER A 179 2.74 -23.58 3.09
C SER A 179 3.98 -24.47 3.06
N PHE A 180 3.91 -25.59 2.33
CA PHE A 180 5.06 -26.49 2.16
C PHE A 180 6.29 -25.74 1.66
N ASP A 181 6.16 -24.92 0.62
CA ASP A 181 7.28 -24.18 0.02
C ASP A 181 7.95 -23.22 1.02
N ALA A 182 7.15 -22.55 1.87
CA ALA A 182 7.69 -21.66 2.90
C ALA A 182 8.43 -22.43 4.01
N VAL A 183 7.84 -23.51 4.50
CA VAL A 183 8.41 -24.34 5.58
C VAL A 183 9.66 -25.05 5.08
N PHE A 184 9.61 -25.66 3.90
CA PHE A 184 10.75 -26.33 3.30
C PHE A 184 11.88 -25.34 2.94
N GLY A 185 11.54 -24.17 2.39
CA GLY A 185 12.50 -23.11 2.14
C GLY A 185 13.19 -22.61 3.42
N LEU A 186 12.44 -22.50 4.52
CA LEU A 186 13.00 -22.15 5.82
C LEU A 186 13.96 -23.23 6.35
N ALA A 187 13.61 -24.52 6.21
CA ALA A 187 14.47 -25.63 6.60
C ALA A 187 15.80 -25.62 5.82
N GLN A 188 15.74 -25.38 4.51
CA GLN A 188 16.93 -25.22 3.67
C GLN A 188 17.78 -24.02 4.10
N ALA A 189 17.13 -22.89 4.43
CA ALA A 189 17.83 -21.70 4.88
C ALA A 189 18.54 -21.93 6.22
N PHE A 190 17.89 -22.57 7.20
CA PHE A 190 18.55 -22.95 8.46
C PHE A 190 19.71 -23.92 8.25
N PHE A 191 19.55 -24.91 7.37
CA PHE A 191 20.62 -25.85 7.04
C PHE A 191 21.83 -25.12 6.45
N ARG A 192 21.61 -24.18 5.52
CA ARG A 192 22.68 -23.34 4.95
C ARG A 192 23.30 -22.39 5.98
N ASN A 193 22.54 -21.95 6.98
CA ASN A 193 23.01 -21.10 8.06
C ASN A 193 23.79 -21.87 9.16
N GLY A 194 23.86 -23.21 9.06
CA GLY A 194 24.46 -24.07 10.09
C GLY A 194 23.58 -24.29 11.33
N GLU A 195 22.33 -23.83 11.31
CA GLU A 195 21.37 -24.01 12.41
C GLU A 195 20.69 -25.38 12.33
N PHE A 196 21.48 -26.46 12.40
CA PHE A 196 21.04 -27.83 12.11
C PHE A 196 19.86 -28.30 12.96
N TYR A 197 19.80 -27.92 14.25
CA TYR A 197 18.68 -28.29 15.11
C TYR A 197 17.35 -27.68 14.62
N ARG A 198 17.35 -26.39 14.27
CA ARG A 198 16.16 -25.71 13.74
C ARG A 198 15.81 -26.22 12.35
N ALA A 199 16.82 -26.51 11.53
CA ALA A 199 16.64 -27.12 10.22
C ALA A 199 15.97 -28.50 10.34
N LEU A 200 16.40 -29.34 11.28
CA LEU A 200 15.81 -30.67 11.51
C LEU A 200 14.35 -30.58 11.91
N GLN A 201 14.02 -29.72 12.88
CA GLN A 201 12.62 -29.50 13.30
C GLN A 201 11.76 -29.00 12.12
N THR A 202 12.27 -27.99 11.40
CA THR A 202 11.51 -27.39 10.28
C THR A 202 11.37 -28.37 9.10
N ALA A 203 12.37 -29.22 8.85
CA ALA A 203 12.29 -30.27 7.83
C ALA A 203 11.27 -31.37 8.20
N GLN A 204 11.18 -31.73 9.49
CA GLN A 204 10.12 -32.62 9.97
C GLN A 204 8.73 -32.01 9.75
N ASP A 205 8.60 -30.70 9.97
CA ASP A 205 7.34 -29.99 9.70
C ASP A 205 6.98 -30.01 8.22
N ALA A 206 7.95 -29.79 7.32
CA ALA A 206 7.75 -29.92 5.88
C ALA A 206 7.30 -31.35 5.50
N MET A 207 7.91 -32.39 6.08
CA MET A 207 7.53 -33.79 5.87
C MET A 207 6.14 -34.14 6.41
N ARG A 208 5.62 -33.41 7.41
CA ARG A 208 4.23 -33.55 7.86
C ARG A 208 3.25 -32.94 6.86
N LEU A 209 3.64 -31.89 6.14
CA LEU A 209 2.82 -31.23 5.12
C LEU A 209 2.80 -32.01 3.80
N ASP A 210 3.94 -32.54 3.37
CA ASP A 210 4.06 -33.41 2.19
C ASP A 210 4.99 -34.61 2.49
N PRO A 211 4.44 -35.73 2.99
CA PRO A 211 5.22 -36.91 3.33
C PRO A 211 5.88 -37.62 2.14
N ALA A 212 5.45 -37.35 0.91
CA ALA A 212 5.99 -37.97 -0.29
C ALA A 212 7.09 -37.12 -0.95
N ASN A 213 7.42 -35.97 -0.37
CA ASN A 213 8.39 -35.05 -0.95
C ASN A 213 9.83 -35.57 -0.82
N ARG A 214 10.42 -35.93 -1.96
CA ARG A 214 11.79 -36.49 -2.00
C ARG A 214 12.86 -35.50 -1.58
N GLU A 215 12.66 -34.20 -1.83
CA GLU A 215 13.64 -33.17 -1.46
C GLU A 215 13.67 -32.95 0.05
N ALA A 216 12.49 -32.87 0.69
CA ALA A 216 12.37 -32.80 2.14
C ALA A 216 12.91 -34.06 2.81
N GLU A 217 12.63 -35.24 2.26
CA GLU A 217 13.17 -36.51 2.76
C GLU A 217 14.70 -36.54 2.68
N SER A 218 15.28 -36.11 1.55
CA SER A 218 16.74 -36.04 1.38
C SER A 218 17.38 -35.09 2.39
N LEU A 219 16.81 -33.89 2.57
CA LEU A 219 17.31 -32.91 3.53
C LEU A 219 17.28 -33.48 4.97
N LEU A 220 16.20 -34.18 5.34
CA LEU A 220 16.06 -34.79 6.66
C LEU A 220 17.13 -35.86 6.90
N ARG A 221 17.40 -36.72 5.91
CA ARG A 221 18.46 -37.75 6.01
C ARG A 221 19.84 -37.12 6.16
N ASP A 222 20.12 -36.01 5.48
CA ASP A 222 21.39 -35.31 5.58
C ASP A 222 21.56 -34.63 6.94
N LEU A 223 20.48 -34.09 7.50
CA LEU A 223 20.45 -33.50 8.84
C LEU A 223 20.63 -34.53 9.95
N GLN A 224 20.07 -35.74 9.80
CA GLN A 224 20.20 -36.82 10.79
C GLN A 224 21.62 -37.39 10.90
N LYS A 225 22.48 -37.12 9.91
CA LYS A 225 23.89 -37.58 9.91
C LYS A 225 24.86 -36.56 10.52
N ARG A 226 24.38 -35.35 10.85
CA ARG A 226 25.18 -34.25 11.39
C ARG A 226 24.95 -34.10 12.88
#